data_AF-A0A1V6Q8U8-F1
#
_entry.id   AF-A0A1V6Q8U8-F1
#
_cell.length_a   1.000
_cell.length_b   1.000
_cell.length_c   1.000
_cell.angle_alpha   90.00
_cell.angle_beta   90.00
_cell.angle_gamma   90.00
#
_symmetry.space_group_name_H-M   'P 1'
#
loop_
_entity.id
_entity.type
_entity.pdbx_description
1 polymer ?
#
loop_
_entity_poly.entity_id
_entity_poly.type
_entity_poly.pdbx_seq_one_letter_code
_entity_poly.pdbx_strand_id
1 'polypeptide(L)'
;MSTQQITLRPRPETLDTVRLRDINLPLPVAPEAWHRTGKSQPCTATLKLTYSSIITAAETDNVSLTLDYGKLFRRLDSDVRSMAALSISTDHPHKSMVNVSGTRTADLDDGSYATGLDPRVTGAIVANAGLGMLEETAERVGGNGGGESVSGEFGECEVNLEFGKAILRAEGGLGYRAVTVWGDKDGVKCPVVLEEEFRIEGIRCHAVLGVNPHERVEKQAVVVGLVFKGEGLRSWGSKVVASYQEAVRAVAEQVEETDFQTVESLATFIARIVTVDFGNEFVTVKVEKPSALAFVGRSGVEITRSRVFFDTHDVPRK
;
A
#
# COMPACT_ATOMS: atom_id res chain seq x y z
N MET A 1 -17.84 25.73 -4.51
CA MET A 1 -18.12 24.28 -4.49
C MET A 1 -18.15 23.88 -3.02
N SER A 2 -19.28 23.40 -2.51
CA SER A 2 -19.42 23.03 -1.10
C SER A 2 -18.47 21.88 -0.80
N THR A 3 -17.52 22.08 0.10
CA THR A 3 -16.62 21.02 0.59
C THR A 3 -17.50 19.97 1.25
N GLN A 4 -17.66 18.80 0.63
CA GLN A 4 -18.45 17.70 1.19
C GLN A 4 -17.72 17.20 2.43
N GLN A 5 -18.36 17.31 3.59
CA GLN A 5 -17.72 17.07 4.87
C GLN A 5 -17.88 15.60 5.26
N ILE A 6 -16.79 14.84 5.22
CA ILE A 6 -16.75 13.49 5.79
C ILE A 6 -16.71 13.60 7.31
N THR A 7 -17.63 12.90 7.97
CA THR A 7 -17.60 12.74 9.42
C THR A 7 -16.99 11.39 9.76
N LEU A 8 -15.79 11.40 10.32
CA LEU A 8 -15.16 10.20 10.86
C LEU A 8 -15.74 9.88 12.24
N ARG A 9 -15.89 8.59 12.52
CA ARG A 9 -16.37 8.12 13.82
C ARG A 9 -15.26 8.27 14.86
N PRO A 10 -15.57 8.64 16.12
CA PRO A 10 -14.56 8.81 17.16
C PRO A 10 -13.86 7.47 17.43
N ARG A 11 -12.55 7.53 17.65
CA ARG A 11 -11.75 6.37 18.01
C ARG A 11 -12.03 5.98 19.48
N PRO A 12 -12.48 4.75 19.76
CA PRO A 12 -12.67 4.26 21.13
C PRO A 12 -11.39 4.31 21.97
N GLU A 13 -11.52 4.36 23.30
CA GLU A 13 -10.39 4.37 24.24
C GLU A 13 -9.64 3.04 24.26
N THR A 14 -10.40 1.94 24.31
CA THR A 14 -9.87 0.57 24.20
C THR A 14 -10.02 0.10 22.77
N LEU A 15 -8.99 -0.58 22.25
CA LEU A 15 -8.99 -1.16 20.93
C LEU A 15 -8.30 -2.51 20.93
N ASP A 16 -8.96 -3.49 20.35
CA ASP A 16 -8.42 -4.82 20.09
C ASP A 16 -8.21 -5.04 18.59
N THR A 17 -7.36 -6.01 18.25
CA THR A 17 -6.98 -6.26 16.86
C THR A 17 -6.97 -7.75 16.53
N VAL A 18 -7.59 -8.11 15.39
CA VAL A 18 -7.43 -9.42 14.76
C VAL A 18 -6.58 -9.27 13.50
N ARG A 19 -5.62 -10.19 13.30
CA ARG A 19 -4.74 -10.20 12.13
C ARG A 19 -4.80 -11.54 11.42
N LEU A 20 -5.11 -11.50 10.12
CA LEU A 20 -4.91 -12.61 9.19
C LEU A 20 -3.68 -12.29 8.36
N ARG A 21 -2.63 -13.11 8.46
CA ARG A 21 -1.34 -12.86 7.81
C ARG A 21 -1.10 -13.86 6.69
N ASP A 22 -0.29 -13.44 5.73
CA ASP A 22 0.26 -14.29 4.66
C ASP A 22 -0.84 -15.05 3.88
N ILE A 23 -1.98 -14.40 3.68
CA ILE A 23 -3.10 -14.94 2.90
C ILE A 23 -2.67 -14.98 1.44
N ASN A 24 -2.67 -16.16 0.83
CA ASN A 24 -2.43 -16.28 -0.60
C ASN A 24 -3.73 -16.03 -1.37
N LEU A 25 -3.88 -14.82 -1.93
CA LEU A 25 -5.01 -14.41 -2.75
C LEU A 25 -4.76 -14.78 -4.21
N PRO A 26 -5.59 -15.63 -4.83
CA PRO A 26 -5.45 -16.02 -6.23
C PRO A 26 -6.09 -14.96 -7.13
N LEU A 27 -5.37 -13.86 -7.37
CA LEU A 27 -5.87 -12.79 -8.22
C LEU A 27 -6.10 -13.33 -9.65
N PRO A 28 -7.29 -13.12 -10.26
CA PRO A 28 -7.54 -13.53 -11.65
C PRO A 28 -6.54 -12.91 -12.62
N VAL A 29 -6.18 -11.65 -12.36
CA VAL A 29 -5.13 -10.88 -13.04
C VAL A 29 -4.40 -10.06 -11.98
N ALA A 30 -3.08 -9.92 -12.10
CA ALA A 30 -2.29 -9.06 -11.23
C ALA A 30 -1.23 -8.31 -12.04
N PRO A 31 -0.63 -7.24 -11.48
CA PRO A 31 0.49 -6.58 -12.14
C PRO A 31 1.63 -7.57 -12.30
N GLU A 32 2.13 -7.73 -13.52
CA GLU A 32 3.28 -8.57 -13.82
C GLU A 32 4.27 -7.89 -14.75
N ALA A 33 5.56 -8.06 -14.48
CA ALA A 33 6.62 -7.46 -15.27
C ALA A 33 7.09 -8.33 -16.46
N TRP A 34 6.42 -9.47 -16.73
CA TRP A 34 6.72 -10.36 -17.85
C TRP A 34 5.89 -10.07 -19.11
N HIS A 35 5.08 -9.00 -19.11
CA HIS A 35 4.22 -8.58 -20.23
C HIS A 35 3.26 -9.67 -20.75
N ARG A 36 2.93 -10.66 -19.93
CA ARG A 36 1.88 -11.64 -20.24
C ARG A 36 0.54 -11.04 -19.85
N THR A 37 -0.49 -11.32 -20.64
CA THR A 37 -1.84 -10.82 -20.39
C THR A 37 -2.72 -11.93 -19.79
N GLY A 38 -3.59 -11.55 -18.86
CA GLY A 38 -4.64 -12.43 -18.32
C GLY A 38 -4.14 -13.64 -17.52
N LYS A 39 -2.94 -13.58 -16.94
CA LYS A 39 -2.43 -14.66 -16.08
C LYS A 39 -2.74 -14.38 -14.62
N SER A 40 -3.31 -15.39 -13.95
CA SER A 40 -3.44 -15.37 -12.50
C SER A 40 -2.06 -15.37 -11.84
N GLN A 41 -1.90 -14.53 -10.83
CA GLN A 41 -0.68 -14.44 -10.04
C GLN A 41 -1.03 -14.43 -8.55
N PRO A 42 -0.17 -15.02 -7.70
CA PRO A 42 -0.36 -14.93 -6.26
C PRO A 42 -0.13 -13.49 -5.80
N CYS A 43 -1.02 -13.01 -4.93
CA CYS A 43 -0.82 -11.83 -4.12
C CYS A 43 -0.85 -12.26 -2.65
N THR A 44 0.22 -11.96 -1.92
CA THR A 44 0.24 -12.19 -0.48
C THR A 44 -0.46 -11.03 0.19
N ALA A 45 -1.49 -11.30 1.00
CA ALA A 45 -2.23 -10.28 1.72
C ALA A 45 -2.15 -10.49 3.23
N THR A 46 -1.98 -9.39 3.96
CA THR A 46 -2.16 -9.33 5.41
C THR A 46 -3.27 -8.34 5.72
N LEU A 47 -4.28 -8.81 6.44
CA LEU A 47 -5.44 -8.04 6.87
C LEU A 47 -5.38 -7.85 8.38
N LYS A 48 -5.48 -6.60 8.83
CA LYS A 48 -5.55 -6.23 10.26
C LYS A 48 -6.86 -5.47 10.49
N LEU A 49 -7.72 -6.04 11.33
CA LEU A 49 -9.00 -5.44 11.73
C LEU A 49 -8.89 -4.95 13.18
N THR A 50 -9.10 -3.65 13.39
CA THR A 50 -9.09 -2.98 14.68
C THR A 50 -10.52 -2.55 15.04
N TYR A 51 -10.97 -2.85 16.25
CA TYR A 51 -12.32 -2.57 16.76
C TYR A 51 -12.30 -2.31 18.28
N SER A 52 -13.44 -1.90 18.85
CA SER A 52 -13.56 -1.45 20.26
C SER A 52 -13.03 -2.45 21.29
N SER A 53 -13.67 -3.60 21.51
CA SER A 53 -13.10 -4.61 22.42
C SER A 53 -13.60 -6.03 22.22
N ILE A 54 -12.75 -7.01 22.56
CA ILE A 54 -13.09 -8.43 22.70
C ILE A 54 -13.57 -8.83 24.09
N ILE A 55 -13.56 -7.91 25.07
CA ILE A 55 -13.68 -8.23 26.49
C ILE A 55 -14.88 -9.10 26.81
N THR A 56 -16.04 -8.84 26.21
CA THR A 56 -17.27 -9.60 26.45
C THR A 56 -17.15 -11.07 26.05
N ALA A 57 -16.42 -11.38 24.98
CA ALA A 57 -16.16 -12.76 24.60
C ALA A 57 -15.23 -13.46 25.62
N ALA A 58 -14.28 -12.73 26.20
CA ALA A 58 -13.37 -13.25 27.21
C ALA A 58 -14.06 -13.47 28.57
N GLU A 59 -14.89 -12.53 29.01
CA GLU A 59 -15.63 -12.62 30.29
C GLU A 59 -16.67 -13.76 30.29
N THR A 60 -17.27 -14.02 29.14
CA THR A 60 -18.34 -15.03 29.00
C THR A 60 -17.85 -16.35 28.41
N ASP A 61 -16.57 -16.46 28.07
CA ASP A 61 -15.97 -17.60 27.35
C ASP A 61 -16.83 -18.06 26.16
N ASN A 62 -17.27 -17.11 25.33
CA ASN A 62 -18.26 -17.34 24.28
C ASN A 62 -17.73 -16.96 22.90
N VAL A 63 -17.39 -17.97 22.11
CA VAL A 63 -16.92 -17.80 20.72
C VAL A 63 -17.94 -17.08 19.84
N SER A 64 -19.24 -17.16 20.15
CA SER A 64 -20.29 -16.47 19.38
C SER A 64 -20.32 -14.95 19.60
N LEU A 65 -19.41 -14.41 20.42
CA LEU A 65 -19.16 -12.98 20.55
C LEU A 65 -17.83 -12.55 19.90
N THR A 66 -17.11 -13.48 19.27
CA THR A 66 -15.85 -13.22 18.58
C THR A 66 -16.04 -12.95 17.09
N LEU A 67 -15.05 -12.34 16.46
CA LEU A 67 -14.96 -12.23 15.02
C LEU A 67 -14.58 -13.58 14.40
N ASP A 68 -15.41 -14.10 13.50
CA ASP A 68 -15.15 -15.35 12.79
C ASP A 68 -14.17 -15.11 11.62
N TYR A 69 -12.88 -15.32 11.90
CA TYR A 69 -11.82 -15.19 10.91
C TYR A 69 -11.87 -16.26 9.80
N GLY A 70 -12.55 -17.39 10.02
CA GLY A 70 -12.77 -18.43 9.00
C GLY A 70 -13.86 -18.04 7.99
N LYS A 71 -14.93 -17.38 8.44
CA LYS A 71 -15.93 -16.74 7.57
C LYS A 71 -15.30 -15.56 6.81
N LEU A 72 -14.48 -14.74 7.49
CA LEU A 72 -13.75 -13.64 6.86
C LEU A 72 -12.86 -14.13 5.71
N PHE A 73 -12.03 -15.16 5.93
CA PHE A 73 -11.19 -15.72 4.87
C PHE A 73 -12.00 -16.22 3.66
N ARG A 74 -13.10 -16.95 3.89
CA ARG A 74 -13.97 -17.43 2.81
C ARG A 74 -14.60 -16.29 2.01
N ARG A 75 -15.01 -15.22 2.69
CA ARG A 75 -15.52 -14.00 2.05
C ARG A 75 -14.45 -13.34 1.20
N LEU A 76 -13.24 -13.15 1.74
CA LEU A 76 -12.11 -12.59 1.01
C LEU A 76 -11.76 -13.38 -0.26
N ASP A 77 -11.66 -14.70 -0.15
CA ASP A 77 -11.36 -15.58 -1.31
C ASP A 77 -12.48 -15.49 -2.37
N SER A 78 -13.75 -15.49 -1.94
CA SER A 78 -14.90 -15.33 -2.84
C SER A 78 -14.92 -13.97 -3.56
N ASP A 79 -14.72 -12.88 -2.82
CA ASP A 79 -14.76 -11.52 -3.36
C ASP A 79 -13.60 -11.29 -4.33
N VAL A 80 -12.40 -11.80 -4.02
CA VAL A 80 -11.23 -11.71 -4.90
C VAL A 80 -11.42 -12.52 -6.18
N ARG A 81 -11.93 -13.77 -6.10
CA ARG A 81 -12.22 -14.57 -7.29
C ARG A 81 -13.27 -13.93 -8.19
N SER A 82 -14.22 -13.24 -7.58
CA SER A 82 -15.33 -12.57 -8.27
C SER A 82 -14.99 -11.12 -8.64
N MET A 83 -13.77 -10.63 -8.39
CA MET A 83 -13.45 -9.20 -8.48
C MET A 83 -13.79 -8.59 -9.85
N ALA A 84 -13.59 -9.34 -10.93
CA ALA A 84 -13.92 -8.87 -12.29
C ALA A 84 -15.42 -8.67 -12.51
N ALA A 85 -16.28 -9.44 -11.83
CA ALA A 85 -17.73 -9.21 -11.85
C ALA A 85 -18.12 -8.06 -10.90
N LEU A 86 -17.46 -7.99 -9.74
CA LEU A 86 -17.72 -6.94 -8.74
C LEU A 86 -17.34 -5.55 -9.26
N SER A 87 -16.33 -5.43 -10.13
CA SER A 87 -15.89 -4.16 -10.72
C SER A 87 -16.83 -3.59 -11.78
N ILE A 88 -17.68 -4.44 -12.38
CA ILE A 88 -18.71 -4.06 -13.35
C ILE A 88 -20.01 -3.62 -12.64
N SER A 89 -20.25 -4.13 -11.43
CA SER A 89 -21.41 -3.71 -10.62
C SER A 89 -21.22 -2.28 -10.12
N THR A 90 -22.20 -1.41 -10.40
CA THR A 90 -22.26 -0.03 -9.89
C THR A 90 -22.44 0.03 -8.37
N ASP A 91 -22.93 -1.05 -7.77
CA ASP A 91 -23.39 -1.06 -6.38
C ASP A 91 -22.32 -1.62 -5.42
N HIS A 92 -21.16 -2.06 -5.92
CA HIS A 92 -20.16 -2.64 -5.05
C HIS A 92 -19.53 -1.56 -4.13
N PRO A 93 -19.41 -1.80 -2.81
CA PRO A 93 -18.86 -0.84 -1.85
C PRO A 93 -17.43 -0.32 -2.13
N HIS A 94 -16.70 -0.92 -3.08
CA HIS A 94 -15.37 -0.43 -3.44
C HIS A 94 -15.45 0.80 -4.36
N LYS A 95 -16.59 1.02 -5.03
CA LYS A 95 -16.92 2.20 -5.85
C LYS A 95 -17.34 3.40 -4.99
N SER A 96 -17.82 3.17 -3.77
CA SER A 96 -18.20 4.23 -2.83
C SER A 96 -17.04 4.69 -1.93
N MET A 97 -15.84 4.12 -2.11
CA MET A 97 -14.68 4.46 -1.30
C MET A 97 -14.13 5.84 -1.63
N VAL A 98 -13.89 6.64 -0.59
CA VAL A 98 -13.49 8.06 -0.67
C VAL A 98 -12.27 8.34 0.20
N ASN A 99 -11.59 9.45 -0.04
CA ASN A 99 -10.58 10.00 0.87
C ASN A 99 -11.23 10.79 2.01
N VAL A 100 -10.40 11.32 2.91
CA VAL A 100 -10.84 12.16 4.04
C VAL A 100 -11.53 13.46 3.62
N SER A 101 -11.33 13.91 2.37
CA SER A 101 -12.04 15.05 1.78
C SER A 101 -13.37 14.66 1.10
N GLY A 102 -13.76 13.38 1.19
CA GLY A 102 -15.00 12.85 0.59
C GLY A 102 -14.96 12.71 -0.92
N THR A 103 -13.78 12.82 -1.53
CA THR A 103 -13.60 12.67 -2.98
C THR A 103 -12.98 11.31 -3.32
N ARG A 104 -13.24 10.86 -4.54
CA ARG A 104 -12.65 9.65 -5.12
C ARG A 104 -11.88 10.04 -6.37
N THR A 105 -10.74 9.41 -6.61
CA THR A 105 -9.93 9.69 -7.80
C THR A 105 -10.58 9.09 -9.04
N ALA A 106 -10.72 9.88 -10.10
CA ALA A 106 -11.50 9.52 -11.29
C ALA A 106 -10.93 8.32 -12.08
N ASP A 107 -9.63 8.06 -11.98
CA ASP A 107 -8.95 6.93 -12.65
C ASP A 107 -9.34 5.56 -12.07
N LEU A 108 -10.01 5.54 -10.90
CA LEU A 108 -10.60 4.31 -10.35
C LEU A 108 -11.98 3.99 -10.96
N ASP A 109 -12.56 4.93 -11.70
CA ASP A 109 -13.94 4.85 -12.22
C ASP A 109 -13.99 4.72 -13.76
N ASP A 110 -12.97 5.18 -14.47
CA ASP A 110 -12.90 5.16 -15.93
C ASP A 110 -12.44 3.82 -16.53
N GLY A 111 -12.12 2.83 -15.70
CA GLY A 111 -11.63 1.54 -16.14
C GLY A 111 -10.20 1.57 -16.68
N SER A 112 -9.43 2.63 -16.41
CA SER A 112 -8.02 2.79 -16.80
C SER A 112 -7.17 1.58 -16.41
N TYR A 113 -7.52 0.92 -15.30
CA TYR A 113 -6.85 -0.28 -14.84
C TYR A 113 -7.81 -1.46 -14.79
N ALA A 114 -7.46 -2.55 -15.47
CA ALA A 114 -8.20 -3.79 -15.35
C ALA A 114 -8.18 -4.27 -13.88
N THR A 115 -9.28 -4.86 -13.45
CA THR A 115 -9.42 -5.31 -12.07
C THR A 115 -8.32 -6.30 -11.70
N GLY A 116 -7.64 -6.04 -10.57
CA GLY A 116 -6.47 -6.78 -10.11
C GLY A 116 -5.12 -6.20 -10.57
N LEU A 117 -5.07 -5.33 -11.58
CA LEU A 117 -3.86 -4.60 -11.98
C LEU A 117 -3.58 -3.36 -11.13
N ASP A 118 -4.61 -2.78 -10.51
CA ASP A 118 -4.43 -1.67 -9.56
C ASP A 118 -4.49 -2.22 -8.13
N PRO A 119 -3.38 -2.12 -7.36
CA PRO A 119 -3.36 -2.51 -5.95
C PRO A 119 -4.45 -1.85 -5.11
N ARG A 120 -4.83 -0.61 -5.43
CA ARG A 120 -5.84 0.16 -4.69
C ARG A 120 -7.23 -0.47 -4.81
N VAL A 121 -7.57 -0.98 -5.99
CA VAL A 121 -8.85 -1.68 -6.22
C VAL A 121 -8.88 -2.99 -5.43
N THR A 122 -7.79 -3.75 -5.47
CA THR A 122 -7.66 -5.01 -4.71
C THR A 122 -7.76 -4.73 -3.21
N GLY A 123 -7.05 -3.72 -2.72
CA GLY A 123 -7.08 -3.28 -1.32
C GLY A 123 -8.47 -2.82 -0.89
N ALA A 124 -9.19 -2.10 -1.76
CA ALA A 124 -10.56 -1.68 -1.51
C ALA A 124 -11.53 -2.86 -1.35
N ILE A 125 -11.42 -3.89 -2.20
CA ILE A 125 -12.26 -5.09 -2.11
C ILE A 125 -11.97 -5.84 -0.79
N VAL A 126 -10.69 -6.05 -0.48
CA VAL A 126 -10.26 -6.71 0.76
C VAL A 126 -10.71 -5.93 1.99
N ALA A 127 -10.57 -4.60 1.98
CA ALA A 127 -10.98 -3.74 3.09
C ALA A 127 -12.49 -3.79 3.31
N ASN A 128 -13.29 -3.76 2.24
CA ASN A 128 -14.75 -3.85 2.33
C ASN A 128 -15.22 -5.19 2.91
N ALA A 129 -14.61 -6.30 2.51
CA ALA A 129 -14.91 -7.60 3.10
C ALA A 129 -14.61 -7.63 4.61
N GLY A 130 -13.48 -7.06 5.01
CA GLY A 130 -13.06 -6.97 6.41
C GLY A 130 -13.95 -6.08 7.26
N LEU A 131 -14.23 -4.86 6.78
CA LEU A 131 -15.08 -3.89 7.46
C LEU A 131 -16.54 -4.36 7.53
N GLY A 132 -17.07 -5.01 6.49
CA GLY A 132 -18.39 -5.62 6.51
C GLY A 132 -18.50 -6.78 7.50
N MET A 133 -17.43 -7.57 7.68
CA MET A 133 -17.40 -8.63 8.69
C MET A 133 -17.39 -8.08 10.13
N LEU A 134 -16.75 -6.93 10.35
CA LEU A 134 -16.83 -6.22 11.64
C LEU A 134 -18.25 -5.76 11.94
N GLU A 135 -18.94 -5.21 10.93
CA GLU A 135 -20.32 -4.75 11.06
C GLU A 135 -21.29 -5.90 11.37
N GLU A 136 -21.24 -6.99 10.60
CA GLU A 136 -22.05 -8.19 10.87
C GLU A 136 -21.77 -8.79 12.26
N THR A 137 -20.53 -8.66 12.74
CA THR A 137 -20.16 -9.09 14.09
C THR A 137 -20.72 -8.14 15.15
N ALA A 138 -20.62 -6.84 14.94
CA ALA A 138 -21.18 -5.84 15.84
C ALA A 138 -22.71 -5.95 15.95
N GLU A 139 -23.42 -6.18 14.85
CA GLU A 139 -24.88 -6.37 14.87
C GLU A 139 -25.27 -7.61 15.68
N ARG A 140 -24.56 -8.73 15.47
CA ARG A 140 -24.76 -9.98 16.21
C ARG A 140 -24.46 -9.84 17.70
N VAL A 141 -23.43 -9.07 18.08
CA VAL A 141 -23.04 -8.85 19.48
C VAL A 141 -23.94 -7.81 20.15
N GLY A 142 -24.27 -6.73 19.45
CA GLY A 142 -25.16 -5.67 19.94
C GLY A 142 -26.59 -6.13 20.16
N GLY A 143 -27.10 -7.05 19.33
CA GLY A 143 -28.39 -7.71 19.55
C GLY A 143 -28.45 -8.55 20.83
N ASN A 144 -27.30 -8.90 21.42
CA ASN A 144 -27.17 -9.68 22.65
C ASN A 144 -26.86 -8.82 23.90
N GLY A 145 -27.02 -7.49 23.82
CA GLY A 145 -26.83 -6.59 24.97
C GLY A 145 -25.36 -6.30 25.34
N GLY A 146 -24.44 -6.42 24.38
CA GLY A 146 -23.02 -6.13 24.59
C GLY A 146 -22.73 -4.63 24.73
N GLY A 147 -22.54 -4.16 25.98
CA GLY A 147 -21.82 -2.91 26.26
C GLY A 147 -20.30 -3.11 26.10
N GLU A 148 -19.59 -2.08 25.64
CA GLU A 148 -18.13 -2.01 25.41
C GLU A 148 -17.50 -3.04 24.44
N SER A 149 -18.28 -4.00 23.92
CA SER A 149 -17.85 -5.00 22.92
C SER A 149 -17.68 -4.41 21.51
N VAL A 150 -17.40 -5.25 20.50
CA VAL A 150 -17.36 -4.89 19.06
C VAL A 150 -18.51 -3.93 18.71
N SER A 151 -18.17 -2.66 18.50
CA SER A 151 -19.11 -1.59 18.19
C SER A 151 -19.31 -1.48 16.68
N GLY A 152 -20.55 -1.29 16.24
CA GLY A 152 -20.86 -1.01 14.84
C GLY A 152 -20.41 0.38 14.40
N GLU A 153 -20.08 1.24 15.36
CA GLU A 153 -19.71 2.64 15.14
C GLU A 153 -18.24 2.83 14.78
N PHE A 154 -17.34 1.92 15.19
CA PHE A 154 -15.92 2.01 14.90
C PHE A 154 -15.39 0.72 14.28
N GLY A 155 -14.69 0.86 13.16
CA GLY A 155 -13.93 -0.22 12.53
C GLY A 155 -12.82 0.38 11.68
N GLU A 156 -11.61 -0.14 11.87
CA GLU A 156 -10.44 0.20 11.06
C GLU A 156 -9.89 -1.08 10.46
N CYS A 157 -9.60 -1.03 9.17
CA CYS A 157 -9.09 -2.12 8.39
C CYS A 157 -7.80 -1.68 7.70
N GLU A 158 -6.69 -2.25 8.13
CA GLU A 158 -5.41 -2.11 7.45
C GLU A 158 -5.17 -3.31 6.55
N VAL A 159 -4.98 -3.04 5.26
CA VAL A 159 -4.67 -4.04 4.23
C VAL A 159 -3.24 -3.84 3.78
N ASN A 160 -2.46 -4.93 3.78
CA ASN A 160 -1.13 -4.99 3.19
C ASN A 160 -1.17 -6.03 2.06
N LEU A 161 -0.77 -5.66 0.85
CA LEU A 161 -0.72 -6.50 -0.33
C LEU A 161 0.70 -6.53 -0.88
N GLU A 162 1.18 -7.71 -1.24
CA GLU A 162 2.48 -7.92 -1.88
C GLU A 162 2.30 -8.59 -3.23
N PHE A 163 2.81 -7.95 -4.27
CA PHE A 163 2.77 -8.39 -5.65
C PHE A 163 4.19 -8.75 -6.09
N GLY A 164 4.67 -9.92 -5.67
CA GLY A 164 6.07 -10.34 -5.87
C GLY A 164 6.54 -10.43 -7.34
N LYS A 165 5.61 -10.48 -8.30
CA LYS A 165 5.94 -10.54 -9.74
C LYS A 165 5.69 -9.22 -10.50
N ALA A 166 5.27 -8.17 -9.80
CA ALA A 166 4.99 -6.86 -10.40
C ALA A 166 6.26 -6.17 -10.92
N ILE A 167 7.43 -6.50 -10.35
CA ILE A 167 8.71 -5.86 -10.65
C ILE A 167 9.82 -6.94 -10.63
N LEU A 168 10.53 -7.14 -11.74
CA LEU A 168 11.58 -8.17 -11.82
C LEU A 168 12.85 -7.82 -11.04
N ARG A 169 13.15 -6.53 -10.94
CA ARG A 169 14.41 -6.03 -10.37
C ARG A 169 14.38 -5.86 -8.85
N ALA A 170 13.23 -6.10 -8.20
CA ALA A 170 13.00 -5.88 -6.78
C ALA A 170 12.71 -7.21 -6.05
N GLU A 171 13.40 -7.49 -4.94
CA GLU A 171 13.29 -8.75 -4.18
C GLU A 171 11.88 -9.04 -3.62
N GLY A 172 11.04 -8.01 -3.45
CA GLY A 172 9.65 -8.15 -2.96
C GLY A 172 8.57 -7.74 -3.98
N GLY A 173 8.95 -7.36 -5.19
CA GLY A 173 8.01 -6.79 -6.16
C GLY A 173 7.42 -5.45 -5.69
N LEU A 174 6.11 -5.30 -5.79
CA LEU A 174 5.37 -4.11 -5.35
C LEU A 174 4.58 -4.43 -4.06
N GLY A 175 4.81 -3.65 -3.01
CA GLY A 175 3.98 -3.61 -1.81
C GLY A 175 2.97 -2.46 -1.88
N TYR A 176 1.75 -2.72 -1.40
CA TYR A 176 0.71 -1.71 -1.21
C TYR A 176 0.09 -1.86 0.17
N ARG A 177 -0.06 -0.75 0.89
CA ARG A 177 -0.72 -0.70 2.18
C ARG A 177 -1.78 0.40 2.17
N ALA A 178 -2.95 0.10 2.73
CA ALA A 178 -4.01 1.08 2.93
C ALA A 178 -4.66 0.92 4.30
N VAL A 179 -5.04 2.03 4.91
CA VAL A 179 -5.84 2.07 6.14
C VAL A 179 -7.20 2.65 5.81
N THR A 180 -8.24 1.84 5.96
CA THR A 180 -9.62 2.20 5.65
C THR A 180 -10.47 2.12 6.91
N VAL A 181 -11.29 3.14 7.14
CA VAL A 181 -12.23 3.21 8.27
C VAL A 181 -13.65 3.41 7.78
N TRP A 182 -14.62 3.18 8.66
CA TRP A 182 -15.98 3.66 8.44
C TRP A 182 -16.10 5.17 8.68
N GLY A 183 -16.66 5.87 7.70
CA GLY A 183 -17.06 7.26 7.82
C GLY A 183 -18.49 7.47 7.37
N ASP A 184 -18.97 8.70 7.53
CA ASP A 184 -20.27 9.15 7.09
C ASP A 184 -20.11 10.26 6.05
N LYS A 185 -20.73 10.08 4.89
CA LYS A 185 -20.82 11.07 3.82
C LYS A 185 -22.29 11.38 3.60
N ASP A 186 -22.71 12.59 3.97
CA ASP A 186 -24.08 13.07 3.77
C ASP A 186 -25.17 12.15 4.38
N GLY A 187 -24.91 11.54 5.54
CA GLY A 187 -25.79 10.59 6.21
C GLY A 187 -25.69 9.17 5.68
N VAL A 188 -24.82 8.91 4.71
CA VAL A 188 -24.57 7.59 4.12
C VAL A 188 -23.23 7.08 4.60
N LYS A 189 -23.24 5.92 5.25
CA LYS A 189 -22.02 5.23 5.68
C LYS A 189 -21.18 4.85 4.45
N CYS A 190 -19.90 5.18 4.48
CA CYS A 190 -18.96 4.89 3.38
C CYS A 190 -17.58 4.50 3.91
N PRO A 191 -16.83 3.68 3.16
CA PRO A 191 -15.44 3.39 3.49
C PRO A 191 -14.55 4.59 3.14
N VAL A 192 -13.76 5.05 4.11
CA VAL A 192 -12.85 6.19 3.96
C VAL A 192 -11.41 5.71 4.07
N VAL A 193 -10.62 5.92 3.02
CA VAL A 193 -9.17 5.62 3.04
C VAL A 193 -8.44 6.79 3.68
N LEU A 194 -7.83 6.52 4.83
CA LEU A 194 -7.07 7.53 5.58
C LEU A 194 -5.67 7.70 5.02
N GLU A 195 -5.00 6.58 4.75
CA GLU A 195 -3.58 6.54 4.40
C GLU A 195 -3.35 5.47 3.33
N GLU A 196 -2.47 5.77 2.38
CA GLU A 196 -1.94 4.81 1.42
C GLU A 196 -0.42 4.83 1.43
N GLU A 197 0.17 3.67 1.18
CA GLU A 197 1.60 3.50 0.98
C GLU A 197 1.86 2.53 -0.19
N PHE A 198 2.75 2.92 -1.09
CA PHE A 198 3.36 2.02 -2.08
C PHE A 198 4.83 1.85 -1.74
N ARG A 199 5.30 0.62 -1.75
CA ARG A 199 6.66 0.26 -1.33
C ARG A 199 7.29 -0.67 -2.36
N ILE A 200 8.52 -0.38 -2.74
CA ILE A 200 9.32 -1.21 -3.62
C ILE A 200 10.67 -1.37 -2.95
N GLU A 201 11.00 -2.58 -2.52
CA GLU A 201 12.22 -2.86 -1.77
C GLU A 201 13.11 -3.86 -2.51
N GLY A 202 14.41 -3.74 -2.26
CA GLY A 202 15.37 -4.70 -2.80
C GLY A 202 15.63 -4.51 -4.28
N ILE A 203 15.53 -3.27 -4.80
CA ILE A 203 15.98 -2.98 -6.17
C ILE A 203 17.50 -3.13 -6.20
N ARG A 204 18.00 -4.18 -6.84
CA ARG A 204 19.44 -4.46 -6.90
C ARG A 204 20.07 -3.75 -8.09
N CYS A 205 21.04 -2.87 -7.80
CA CYS A 205 21.83 -2.15 -8.79
C CYS A 205 23.32 -2.40 -8.54
N HIS A 206 24.16 -2.15 -9.54
CA HIS A 206 25.62 -2.20 -9.41
C HIS A 206 26.24 -0.91 -9.93
N ALA A 207 26.89 -0.14 -9.07
CA ALA A 207 27.43 1.17 -9.43
C ALA A 207 28.84 1.36 -8.85
N VAL A 208 29.62 2.27 -9.43
CA VAL A 208 30.88 2.70 -8.81
C VAL A 208 30.53 3.70 -7.70
N LEU A 209 30.78 3.33 -6.44
CA LEU A 209 30.32 4.10 -5.29
C LEU A 209 31.34 4.12 -4.14
N GLY A 210 31.87 5.29 -3.85
CA GLY A 210 32.81 5.53 -2.75
C GLY A 210 33.92 6.52 -3.10
N VAL A 211 34.73 6.86 -2.10
CA VAL A 211 35.86 7.80 -2.22
C VAL A 211 37.20 7.09 -2.31
N ASN A 212 37.31 5.87 -1.78
CA ASN A 212 38.60 5.20 -1.72
C ASN A 212 38.99 4.65 -3.10
N PRO A 213 40.27 4.67 -3.49
CA PRO A 213 40.72 4.20 -4.80
C PRO A 213 40.25 2.77 -5.15
N HIS A 214 40.22 1.87 -4.16
CA HIS A 214 39.76 0.50 -4.36
C HIS A 214 38.25 0.40 -4.64
N GLU A 215 37.45 1.35 -4.16
CA GLU A 215 36.00 1.44 -4.43
C GLU A 215 35.69 1.95 -5.84
N ARG A 216 36.71 2.46 -6.56
CA ARG A 216 36.59 3.06 -7.89
C ARG A 216 36.92 2.12 -9.04
N VAL A 217 37.36 0.90 -8.74
CA VAL A 217 37.78 -0.09 -9.75
C VAL A 217 36.60 -0.92 -10.23
N GLU A 218 35.86 -1.52 -9.30
CA GLU A 218 34.76 -2.44 -9.61
C GLU A 218 33.41 -1.86 -9.20
N LYS A 219 32.36 -2.21 -9.96
CA LYS A 219 30.98 -1.88 -9.59
C LYS A 219 30.59 -2.69 -8.34
N GLN A 220 30.05 -2.00 -7.35
CA GLN A 220 29.62 -2.59 -6.08
C GLN A 220 28.09 -2.68 -6.03
N ALA A 221 27.60 -3.70 -5.32
CA ALA A 221 26.16 -3.86 -5.11
C ALA A 221 25.60 -2.71 -4.27
N VAL A 222 24.51 -2.14 -4.77
CA VAL A 222 23.69 -1.14 -4.08
C VAL A 222 22.26 -1.67 -4.05
N VAL A 223 21.63 -1.58 -2.89
CA VAL A 223 20.23 -1.97 -2.71
C VAL A 223 19.40 -0.71 -2.51
N VAL A 224 18.41 -0.52 -3.39
CA VAL A 224 17.54 0.66 -3.38
C VAL A 224 16.13 0.26 -2.94
N GLY A 225 15.52 1.12 -2.12
CA GLY A 225 14.11 1.06 -1.73
C GLY A 225 13.41 2.38 -2.07
N LEU A 226 12.17 2.30 -2.53
CA LEU A 226 11.30 3.44 -2.83
C LEU A 226 10.01 3.30 -2.03
N VAL A 227 9.62 4.35 -1.31
CA VAL A 227 8.37 4.42 -0.55
C VAL A 227 7.63 5.71 -0.90
N PHE A 228 6.34 5.57 -1.22
CA PHE A 228 5.40 6.65 -1.46
C PHE A 228 4.28 6.53 -0.44
N LYS A 229 4.19 7.47 0.50
CA LYS A 229 3.23 7.43 1.60
C LYS A 229 2.51 8.77 1.76
N GLY A 230 1.19 8.75 1.88
CA GLY A 230 0.39 9.97 2.08
C GLY A 230 -1.08 9.69 2.33
N GLU A 231 -1.88 10.77 2.32
CA GLU A 231 -3.35 10.69 2.37
C GLU A 231 -3.87 9.79 1.23
N GLY A 232 -4.83 8.93 1.54
CA GLY A 232 -5.38 7.97 0.60
C GLY A 232 -6.23 8.58 -0.52
N LEU A 233 -6.33 7.86 -1.64
CA LEU A 233 -7.10 8.20 -2.85
C LEU A 233 -6.83 9.61 -3.38
N ARG A 234 -5.56 10.00 -3.38
CA ARG A 234 -5.08 11.26 -3.99
C ARG A 234 -4.39 10.99 -5.32
N SER A 235 -4.22 12.05 -6.12
CA SER A 235 -3.56 12.02 -7.43
C SER A 235 -2.16 11.43 -7.40
N TRP A 236 -1.42 11.63 -6.31
CA TRP A 236 -0.06 11.08 -6.16
C TRP A 236 -0.06 9.54 -6.27
N GLY A 237 -1.08 8.86 -5.73
CA GLY A 237 -1.20 7.40 -5.79
C GLY A 237 -1.47 6.92 -7.22
N SER A 238 -2.34 7.61 -7.96
CA SER A 238 -2.60 7.33 -9.38
C SER A 238 -1.33 7.46 -10.21
N LYS A 239 -0.49 8.45 -9.88
CA LYS A 239 0.78 8.67 -10.57
C LYS A 239 1.80 7.56 -10.30
N VAL A 240 1.85 7.03 -9.08
CA VAL A 240 2.70 5.88 -8.72
C VAL A 240 2.27 4.65 -9.51
N VAL A 241 0.97 4.31 -9.49
CA VAL A 241 0.42 3.15 -10.23
C VAL A 241 0.75 3.24 -11.72
N ALA A 242 0.65 4.45 -12.31
CA ALA A 242 0.93 4.67 -13.71
C ALA A 242 2.41 4.58 -14.11
N SER A 243 3.36 4.67 -13.16
CA SER A 243 4.79 4.87 -13.50
C SER A 243 5.78 3.96 -12.79
N TYR A 244 5.39 3.22 -11.76
CA TYR A 244 6.35 2.51 -10.90
C TYR A 244 7.25 1.51 -11.66
N GLN A 245 6.72 0.77 -12.63
CA GLN A 245 7.51 -0.23 -13.38
C GLN A 245 8.61 0.43 -14.19
N GLU A 246 8.26 1.50 -14.90
CA GLU A 246 9.20 2.24 -15.76
C GLU A 246 10.18 3.05 -14.93
N ALA A 247 9.71 3.64 -13.81
CA ALA A 247 10.55 4.35 -12.85
C ALA A 247 11.61 3.44 -12.24
N VAL A 248 11.23 2.23 -11.79
CA VAL A 248 12.18 1.27 -11.24
C VAL A 248 13.19 0.79 -12.27
N ARG A 249 12.74 0.54 -13.51
CA ARG A 249 13.65 0.20 -14.61
C ARG A 249 14.68 1.31 -14.85
N ALA A 250 14.20 2.55 -14.98
CA ALA A 250 15.06 3.71 -15.20
C ALA A 250 16.01 3.98 -14.03
N VAL A 251 15.55 3.81 -12.80
CA VAL A 251 16.42 3.88 -11.59
C VAL A 251 17.52 2.83 -11.69
N ALA A 252 17.19 1.57 -11.98
CA ALA A 252 18.22 0.52 -12.08
C ALA A 252 19.25 0.83 -13.18
N GLU A 253 18.79 1.19 -14.38
CA GLU A 253 19.65 1.47 -15.53
C GLU A 253 20.53 2.71 -15.31
N GLN A 254 19.97 3.81 -14.82
CA GLN A 254 20.73 5.05 -14.62
C GLN A 254 21.69 4.95 -13.43
N VAL A 255 21.33 4.23 -12.37
CA VAL A 255 22.25 4.01 -11.24
C VAL A 255 23.50 3.25 -11.68
N GLU A 256 23.36 2.28 -12.59
CA GLU A 256 24.50 1.50 -13.09
C GLU A 256 25.53 2.34 -13.86
N GLU A 257 25.12 3.46 -14.45
CA GLU A 257 25.99 4.40 -15.17
C GLU A 257 26.64 5.45 -14.26
N THR A 258 26.27 5.48 -12.98
CA THR A 258 26.78 6.49 -12.05
C THR A 258 28.08 6.07 -11.38
N ASP A 259 28.87 7.09 -11.04
CA ASP A 259 30.16 6.95 -10.38
C ASP A 259 30.28 7.87 -9.14
N PHE A 260 29.20 8.00 -8.35
CA PHE A 260 29.18 8.90 -7.19
C PHE A 260 30.20 8.54 -6.10
N GLN A 261 30.57 9.54 -5.30
CA GLN A 261 31.44 9.35 -4.14
C GLN A 261 30.66 8.97 -2.88
N THR A 262 29.37 9.34 -2.79
CA THR A 262 28.57 9.23 -1.57
C THR A 262 27.20 8.59 -1.84
N VAL A 263 26.66 7.89 -0.84
CA VAL A 263 25.31 7.30 -0.90
C VAL A 263 24.23 8.38 -0.90
N GLU A 264 24.51 9.56 -0.34
CA GLU A 264 23.65 10.73 -0.30
C GLU A 264 23.42 11.31 -1.70
N SER A 265 24.49 11.43 -2.50
CA SER A 265 24.37 11.87 -3.89
C SER A 265 23.57 10.86 -4.70
N LEU A 266 23.80 9.57 -4.50
CA LEU A 266 23.06 8.52 -5.18
C LEU A 266 21.57 8.50 -4.79
N ALA A 267 21.25 8.60 -3.50
CA ALA A 267 19.87 8.65 -3.03
C ALA A 267 19.14 9.90 -3.56
N THR A 268 19.81 11.05 -3.58
CA THR A 268 19.25 12.30 -4.10
C THR A 268 19.03 12.24 -5.62
N PHE A 269 19.96 11.62 -6.35
CA PHE A 269 19.84 11.37 -7.78
C PHE A 269 18.65 10.45 -8.10
N ILE A 270 18.47 9.36 -7.35
CA ILE A 270 17.31 8.46 -7.51
C ILE A 270 16.01 9.19 -7.21
N ALA A 271 15.97 9.99 -6.14
CA ALA A 271 14.79 10.79 -5.83
C ALA A 271 14.43 11.75 -6.97
N ARG A 272 15.43 12.38 -7.60
CA ARG A 272 15.27 13.24 -8.77
C ARG A 272 14.64 12.49 -9.94
N ILE A 273 15.13 11.29 -10.27
CA ILE A 273 14.57 10.45 -11.34
C ILE A 273 13.07 10.26 -11.10
N VAL A 274 12.72 9.76 -9.92
CA VAL A 274 11.35 9.40 -9.57
C VAL A 274 10.41 10.61 -9.55
N THR A 275 10.85 11.76 -9.02
CA THR A 275 9.97 12.94 -8.89
C THR A 275 9.98 13.84 -10.11
N VAL A 276 11.15 14.15 -10.67
CA VAL A 276 11.30 15.12 -11.77
C VAL A 276 11.05 14.45 -13.11
N ASP A 277 11.73 13.35 -13.39
CA ASP A 277 11.69 12.72 -14.71
C ASP A 277 10.41 11.87 -14.88
N PHE A 278 9.96 11.20 -13.81
CA PHE A 278 8.69 10.45 -13.82
C PHE A 278 7.50 11.26 -13.34
N GLY A 279 7.69 12.40 -12.68
CA GLY A 279 6.61 13.32 -12.28
C GLY A 279 5.88 12.95 -10.99
N ASN A 280 6.42 12.08 -10.14
CA ASN A 280 5.85 11.81 -8.82
C ASN A 280 5.99 13.04 -7.90
N GLU A 281 4.99 13.28 -7.05
CA GLU A 281 4.96 14.47 -6.19
C GLU A 281 6.07 14.44 -5.12
N PHE A 282 6.38 13.25 -4.61
CA PHE A 282 7.42 12.99 -3.62
C PHE A 282 7.82 11.52 -3.63
N VAL A 283 8.94 11.19 -2.99
CA VAL A 283 9.40 9.83 -2.75
C VAL A 283 10.32 9.79 -1.53
N THR A 284 10.25 8.71 -0.76
CA THR A 284 11.29 8.32 0.20
C THR A 284 12.19 7.29 -0.44
N VAL A 285 13.47 7.60 -0.56
CA VAL A 285 14.49 6.74 -1.15
C VAL A 285 15.41 6.23 -0.06
N LYS A 286 15.54 4.91 0.01
CA LYS A 286 16.50 4.22 0.85
C LYS A 286 17.61 3.66 -0.05
N VAL A 287 18.87 3.98 0.25
CA VAL A 287 20.04 3.45 -0.47
C VAL A 287 20.96 2.78 0.52
N GLU A 288 21.20 1.49 0.33
CA GLU A 288 22.06 0.66 1.17
C GLU A 288 23.24 0.12 0.37
N LYS A 289 24.42 0.12 0.99
CA LYS A 289 25.65 -0.52 0.51
C LYS A 289 25.97 -1.71 1.44
N PRO A 290 25.61 -2.96 1.07
CA PRO A 290 25.77 -4.12 1.95
C PRO A 290 27.25 -4.42 2.29
N SER A 291 28.18 -4.11 1.39
CA SER A 291 29.60 -4.44 1.52
C SER A 291 30.44 -3.40 2.25
N ALA A 292 29.86 -2.29 2.70
CA ALA A 292 30.63 -1.16 3.22
C ALA A 292 31.32 -1.44 4.57
N LEU A 293 30.68 -2.23 5.45
CA LEU A 293 31.16 -2.47 6.81
C LEU A 293 31.06 -3.96 7.16
N ALA A 294 32.19 -4.57 7.53
CA ALA A 294 32.30 -6.02 7.74
C ALA A 294 31.41 -6.59 8.87
N PHE A 295 30.98 -5.77 9.82
CA PHE A 295 30.22 -6.19 11.01
C PHE A 295 28.78 -5.65 11.06
N VAL A 296 28.30 -5.07 9.96
CA VAL A 296 26.94 -4.52 9.85
C VAL A 296 26.25 -5.18 8.68
N GLY A 297 24.98 -5.55 8.83
CA GLY A 297 24.22 -6.18 7.74
C GLY A 297 24.14 -5.29 6.49
N ARG A 298 23.85 -3.99 6.68
CA ARG A 298 23.82 -2.95 5.64
C ARG A 298 24.05 -1.58 6.25
N SER A 299 24.77 -0.70 5.55
CA SER A 299 24.86 0.73 5.87
C SER A 299 24.33 1.58 4.72
N GLY A 300 23.73 2.73 5.00
CA GLY A 300 23.08 3.52 3.97
C GLY A 300 22.42 4.78 4.50
N VAL A 301 21.63 5.41 3.64
CA VAL A 301 20.83 6.59 3.98
C VAL A 301 19.38 6.41 3.50
N GLU A 302 18.47 7.07 4.19
CA GLU A 302 17.07 7.20 3.80
C GLU A 302 16.71 8.68 3.75
N ILE A 303 16.18 9.13 2.63
CA ILE A 303 15.83 10.53 2.41
C ILE A 303 14.42 10.65 1.81
N THR A 304 13.67 11.67 2.20
CA THR A 304 12.41 12.03 1.55
C THR A 304 12.58 13.32 0.77
N ARG A 305 12.18 13.34 -0.50
CA ARG A 305 12.23 14.54 -1.35
C ARG A 305 10.92 14.71 -2.11
N SER A 306 10.47 15.95 -2.21
CA SER A 306 9.38 16.34 -3.09
C SER A 306 9.92 16.77 -4.45
N ARG A 307 9.06 16.84 -5.46
CA ARG A 307 9.42 17.43 -6.75
C ARG A 307 9.89 18.88 -6.59
N VAL A 308 9.20 19.66 -5.75
CA VAL A 308 9.50 21.08 -5.48
C VAL A 308 10.90 21.29 -4.89
N PHE A 309 11.45 20.30 -4.19
CA PHE A 309 12.82 20.37 -3.68
C PHE A 309 13.85 20.65 -4.80
N PHE A 310 13.64 20.06 -5.99
CA PHE A 310 14.54 20.18 -7.13
C PHE A 310 14.36 21.48 -7.92
N ASP A 311 13.37 22.31 -7.60
CA ASP A 311 13.23 23.65 -8.20
C ASP A 311 14.31 24.62 -7.66
N THR A 312 14.86 24.33 -6.49
CA THR A 312 15.84 25.18 -5.79
C THR A 312 17.21 24.51 -5.61
N HIS A 313 17.34 23.23 -5.95
CA HIS A 313 18.56 22.45 -5.79
C HIS A 313 18.94 21.80 -7.11
N ASP A 314 20.03 22.27 -7.71
CA ASP A 314 20.55 21.68 -8.95
C ASP A 314 21.28 20.37 -8.64
N VAL A 315 20.63 19.26 -9.01
CA VAL A 315 21.19 17.91 -8.89
C VAL A 315 21.52 17.44 -10.30
N PRO A 316 22.81 17.26 -10.64
CA PRO A 316 23.23 16.97 -12.01
C PRO A 316 22.54 15.73 -12.57
N ARG A 317 22.17 15.81 -13.86
CA ARG A 317 21.91 14.62 -14.67
C ARG A 317 23.27 13.99 -14.98
N LYS A 318 23.52 12.79 -14.50
CA LYS A 318 24.66 11.98 -14.96
C LYS A 318 24.25 11.20 -16.19
#